data_AF-A0A074W425-F1
#
_entry.id   AF-A0A074W425-F1
#
_cell.length_a   1.000
_cell.length_b   1.000
_cell.length_c   1.000
_cell.angle_alpha   90.00
_cell.angle_beta   90.00
_cell.angle_gamma   90.00
#
_symmetry.space_group_name_H-M   'P 1'
#
loop_
_entity.id
_entity.type
_entity.pdbx_description
1 polymer ?
#
loop_
_entity_poly.entity_id
_entity_poly.type
_entity_poly.pdbx_seq_one_letter_code
_entity_poly.pdbx_strand_id
1 'polypeptide(L)'
;VMWWWFFSSSSFYGDFNLCDTINGEDREYYINMYQHLPTTPLAVYKLIQGKRYFYVLYNKQGKKIWHSPYYAYESDHLITDFVLPTKNSNSFKYYDEEWKTVDITNQIN
;
A
#
# COMPACT_ATOMS: atom_id res chain seq x y z
N VAL A 1 24.23 0.54 16.66
CA VAL A 1 23.22 -0.02 15.73
C VAL A 1 22.13 1.04 15.53
N MET A 2 22.37 1.99 14.62
CA MET A 2 21.50 3.17 14.42
C MET A 2 21.01 3.30 12.96
N TRP A 3 21.46 2.40 12.08
CA TRP A 3 21.11 2.40 10.65
C TRP A 3 19.64 2.02 10.40
N TRP A 4 19.06 1.18 11.25
CA TRP A 4 17.64 0.79 11.19
C TRP A 4 16.67 1.95 11.39
N TRP A 5 17.14 3.09 11.93
CA TRP A 5 16.32 4.28 12.17
C TRP A 5 16.15 5.15 10.91
N PHE A 6 16.96 4.92 9.87
CA PHE A 6 16.89 5.67 8.61
C PHE A 6 16.05 4.97 7.53
N PHE A 7 15.70 3.71 7.72
CA PHE A 7 14.86 2.99 6.77
C PHE A 7 13.40 3.17 7.13
N SER A 8 12.59 3.60 6.15
CA SER A 8 11.14 3.65 6.33
C SER A 8 10.61 2.27 6.72
N SER A 9 9.67 2.22 7.65
CA SER A 9 8.93 0.98 7.93
C SER A 9 8.15 0.48 6.71
N SER A 10 7.83 1.35 5.75
CA SER A 10 7.23 0.98 4.46
C SER A 10 8.26 0.53 3.40
N SER A 11 9.55 0.64 3.67
CA SER A 11 10.62 0.12 2.80
C SER A 11 10.90 -1.38 3.05
N PHE A 12 10.32 -1.95 4.10
CA PHE A 12 10.50 -3.37 4.47
C PHE A 12 9.12 -4.05 4.48
N TYR A 13 8.82 -4.81 3.42
CA TYR A 13 7.60 -5.59 3.28
C TYR A 13 7.90 -6.99 2.74
N GLY A 14 7.15 -7.97 3.22
CA GLY A 14 7.19 -9.37 2.82
C GLY A 14 6.11 -10.18 3.51
N ASP A 15 6.15 -11.51 3.37
CA ASP A 15 5.09 -12.39 3.89
C ASP A 15 4.86 -12.25 5.41
N PHE A 16 5.89 -11.88 6.17
CA PHE A 16 5.82 -11.75 7.63
C PHE A 16 4.97 -10.57 8.11
N ASN A 17 4.74 -9.55 7.27
CA ASN A 17 3.87 -8.40 7.60
C ASN A 17 2.75 -8.19 6.58
N LEU A 18 2.52 -9.15 5.70
CA LEU A 18 1.38 -9.16 4.79
C LEU A 18 0.10 -9.41 5.60
N CYS A 19 -0.87 -8.51 5.46
CA CYS A 19 -2.16 -8.61 6.14
C CYS A 19 -3.25 -9.12 5.21
N ASP A 20 -3.31 -8.61 3.97
CA ASP A 20 -4.33 -8.99 3.01
C ASP A 20 -3.87 -8.77 1.55
N THR A 21 -4.53 -9.46 0.63
CA THR A 21 -4.36 -9.32 -0.82
C THR A 21 -5.72 -9.14 -1.50
N ILE A 22 -5.90 -7.99 -2.14
CA ILE A 22 -7.11 -7.65 -2.88
C ILE A 22 -6.83 -7.75 -4.37
N ASN A 23 -7.54 -8.64 -5.05
CA ASN A 23 -7.40 -8.84 -6.49
C ASN A 23 -8.31 -7.88 -7.27
N GLY A 24 -7.80 -7.35 -8.38
CA GLY A 24 -8.60 -6.62 -9.36
C GLY A 24 -9.62 -7.52 -10.06
N GLU A 25 -10.67 -6.91 -10.60
CA GLU A 25 -11.78 -7.61 -11.25
C GLU A 25 -11.31 -8.56 -12.37
N ASP A 26 -10.36 -8.10 -13.19
CA ASP A 26 -9.80 -8.86 -14.31
C ASP A 26 -8.51 -9.61 -13.95
N ARG A 27 -8.09 -9.55 -12.69
CA ARG A 27 -6.86 -10.16 -12.15
C ARG A 27 -5.56 -9.70 -12.84
N GLU A 28 -5.59 -8.60 -13.57
CA GLU A 28 -4.37 -8.01 -14.15
C GLU A 28 -3.51 -7.33 -13.09
N TYR A 29 -4.14 -6.88 -12.01
CA TYR A 29 -3.51 -6.21 -10.89
C TYR A 29 -4.05 -6.72 -9.56
N TYR A 30 -3.23 -6.60 -8.52
CA TYR A 30 -3.64 -6.84 -7.15
C TYR A 30 -2.93 -5.87 -6.21
N ILE A 31 -3.54 -5.60 -5.06
CA ILE A 31 -2.94 -4.85 -3.97
C ILE A 31 -2.64 -5.78 -2.82
N ASN A 32 -1.43 -5.67 -2.28
CA ASN A 32 -1.11 -6.21 -0.97
C ASN A 32 -1.16 -5.09 0.06
N MET A 33 -1.82 -5.38 1.18
CA MET A 33 -1.84 -4.55 2.37
C MET A 33 -0.83 -5.10 3.38
N TYR A 34 0.10 -4.26 3.81
CA TYR A 34 1.14 -4.63 4.77
C TYR A 34 1.00 -3.84 6.06
N GLN A 35 1.26 -4.49 7.20
CA GLN A 35 1.38 -3.81 8.48
C GLN A 35 2.72 -3.07 8.58
N HIS A 36 2.67 -1.85 9.10
CA HIS A 36 3.87 -1.12 9.47
C HIS A 36 4.60 -1.81 10.61
N LEU A 37 5.89 -2.07 10.40
CA LEU A 37 6.75 -2.52 11.48
C LEU A 37 7.13 -1.34 12.39
N PRO A 38 7.15 -1.52 13.71
CA PRO A 38 7.58 -0.50 14.68
C PRO A 38 9.12 -0.34 14.69
N THR A 39 9.74 -0.14 13.54
CA THR A 39 11.21 -0.06 13.41
C THR A 39 11.78 1.29 13.83
N THR A 40 10.94 2.31 14.01
CA THR A 40 11.32 3.65 14.46
C THR A 40 10.32 4.18 15.49
N PRO A 41 10.70 5.10 16.40
CA PRO A 41 9.75 5.71 17.33
C PRO A 41 8.61 6.46 16.63
N LEU A 42 8.88 7.06 15.46
CA LEU A 42 7.84 7.69 14.66
C LEU A 42 6.82 6.65 14.17
N ALA A 43 7.29 5.49 13.70
CA ALA A 43 6.40 4.40 13.31
C ALA A 43 5.57 3.89 14.49
N VAL A 44 6.17 3.73 15.68
CA VAL A 44 5.45 3.38 16.92
C VAL A 44 4.37 4.42 17.25
N TYR A 45 4.70 5.71 17.19
CA TYR A 45 3.73 6.78 17.42
C TYR A 45 2.58 6.75 16.42
N LYS A 46 2.88 6.54 15.13
CA LYS A 46 1.86 6.43 14.06
C LYS A 46 0.97 5.20 14.24
N LEU A 47 1.53 4.07 14.68
CA LEU A 47 0.78 2.85 15.04
C LEU A 47 -0.21 3.09 16.18
N ILE A 48 0.21 3.82 17.22
CA ILE A 48 -0.66 4.21 18.35
C ILE A 48 -1.81 5.12 17.86
N GLN A 49 -1.55 5.98 16.87
CA GLN A 49 -2.57 6.81 16.21
C GLN A 49 -3.50 6.04 15.25
N GLY A 50 -3.37 4.72 15.14
CA GLY A 50 -4.19 3.89 14.23
C GLY A 50 -3.68 3.82 12.79
N LYS A 51 -2.52 4.40 12.48
CA LYS A 51 -1.91 4.32 11.14
C LYS A 51 -1.09 3.05 11.00
N ARG A 52 -1.78 1.96 10.71
CA ARG A 52 -1.23 0.60 10.83
C ARG A 52 -0.78 -0.03 9.52
N TYR A 53 -1.23 0.47 8.37
CA TYR A 53 -0.98 -0.20 7.10
C TYR A 53 -0.41 0.71 6.03
N PHE A 54 0.16 0.07 5.02
CA PHE A 54 0.48 0.65 3.73
C PHE A 54 0.15 -0.35 2.62
N TYR A 55 -0.05 0.18 1.42
CA TYR A 55 -0.53 -0.58 0.27
C TYR A 55 0.53 -0.61 -0.80
N VAL A 56 0.68 -1.75 -1.48
CA VAL A 56 1.55 -1.88 -2.65
C VAL A 56 0.75 -2.53 -3.78
N LEU A 57 0.72 -1.85 -4.92
CA LEU A 57 0.07 -2.31 -6.15
C LEU A 57 1.07 -3.09 -6.99
N TYR A 58 0.65 -4.27 -7.44
CA TYR A 58 1.40 -5.15 -8.31
C TYR A 58 0.60 -5.46 -9.57
N ASN A 59 1.31 -5.80 -10.64
CA ASN A 59 0.69 -6.49 -11.78
C ASN A 59 0.63 -8.01 -11.51
N LYS A 60 -0.09 -8.76 -12.35
CA LYS A 60 -0.24 -10.22 -12.26
C LYS A 60 1.06 -11.03 -12.29
N GLN A 61 2.16 -10.43 -12.71
CA GLN A 61 3.49 -11.05 -12.74
C GLN A 61 4.27 -10.81 -11.43
N GLY A 62 3.70 -10.06 -10.48
CA GLY A 62 4.36 -9.66 -9.24
C GLY A 62 5.30 -8.47 -9.38
N LYS A 63 5.31 -7.75 -10.51
CA LYS A 63 6.07 -6.49 -10.65
C LYS A 63 5.34 -5.41 -9.83
N LYS A 64 6.07 -4.79 -8.90
CA LYS A 64 5.61 -3.60 -8.18
C LYS A 64 5.39 -2.45 -9.17
N ILE A 65 4.20 -1.88 -9.14
CA ILE A 65 3.79 -0.74 -9.97
C ILE A 65 3.78 0.55 -9.12
N TRP A 66 3.20 0.47 -7.93
CA TRP A 66 3.00 1.64 -7.07
C TRP A 66 2.96 1.24 -5.60
N HIS A 67 3.17 2.19 -4.69
CA HIS A 67 2.90 2.00 -3.26
C HIS A 67 2.40 3.30 -2.63
N SER A 68 1.64 3.15 -1.54
CA SER A 68 1.13 4.30 -0.80
C SER A 68 2.26 5.12 -0.17
N PRO A 69 1.99 6.41 0.11
CA PRO A 69 2.87 7.22 0.94
C PRO A 69 3.17 6.57 2.30
N TYR A 70 4.15 7.15 3.00
CA TYR A 70 4.81 6.59 4.20
C TYR A 70 3.90 6.03 5.30
N TYR A 71 2.67 6.50 5.45
CA TYR A 71 1.70 6.01 6.42
C TYR A 71 0.33 6.08 5.79
N ALA A 72 -0.30 4.95 5.49
CA ALA A 72 -1.68 4.93 5.03
C ALA A 72 -2.64 4.65 6.20
N TYR A 73 -3.87 5.13 6.05
CA TYR A 73 -4.89 4.98 7.08
C TYR A 73 -5.59 3.61 6.98
N GLU A 74 -5.76 2.97 8.12
CA GLU A 74 -6.95 2.17 8.37
C GLU A 74 -8.05 3.20 8.69
N SER A 75 -8.98 3.42 7.76
CA SER A 75 -10.27 3.95 8.18
C SER A 75 -11.02 2.74 8.73
N ASP A 76 -11.52 2.84 9.96
CA ASP A 76 -12.18 1.77 10.74
C ASP A 76 -13.33 1.04 9.99
N HIS A 77 -13.69 1.46 8.77
CA HIS A 77 -14.74 0.84 7.94
C HIS A 77 -14.45 0.75 6.42
N LEU A 78 -13.24 1.04 5.90
CA LEU A 78 -13.01 1.19 4.45
C LEU A 78 -11.72 0.53 3.90
N ILE A 79 -11.30 -0.62 4.43
CA ILE A 79 -10.19 -1.40 3.84
C ILE A 79 -10.52 -1.87 2.39
N THR A 80 -11.76 -1.72 1.95
CA THR A 80 -12.28 -2.26 0.69
C THR A 80 -12.43 -1.28 -0.47
N ASP A 81 -12.22 0.01 -0.26
CA ASP A 81 -12.54 1.04 -1.27
C ASP A 81 -11.33 1.35 -2.16
N PHE A 82 -10.86 0.32 -2.86
CA PHE A 82 -9.92 0.45 -3.96
C PHE A 82 -10.64 0.30 -5.29
N VAL A 83 -10.35 1.19 -6.24
CA VAL A 83 -10.64 0.95 -7.65
C VAL A 83 -9.33 0.59 -8.31
N LEU A 84 -9.11 -0.71 -8.49
CA LEU A 84 -7.89 -1.22 -9.10
C LEU A 84 -7.88 -0.96 -10.61
N PRO A 85 -6.70 -0.72 -11.20
CA PRO A 85 -6.53 -0.72 -12.65
C PRO A 85 -6.99 -2.03 -13.27
N THR A 86 -7.30 -1.96 -14.56
CA THR A 86 -7.64 -3.12 -15.39
C THR A 86 -6.81 -3.09 -16.66
N LYS A 87 -6.88 -4.13 -17.49
CA LYS A 87 -6.30 -4.15 -18.84
C LYS A 87 -6.70 -2.95 -19.71
N ASN A 88 -7.86 -2.35 -19.43
CA ASN A 88 -8.44 -1.26 -20.21
C ASN A 88 -8.35 0.11 -19.51
N SER A 89 -7.92 0.16 -18.25
CA SER A 89 -7.87 1.37 -17.45
C SER A 89 -6.62 1.41 -16.59
N ASN A 90 -5.78 2.41 -16.83
CA ASN A 90 -4.59 2.68 -16.01
C ASN A 90 -4.90 3.59 -14.80
N SER A 91 -6.18 3.82 -14.50
CA SER A 91 -6.57 4.61 -13.34
C SER A 91 -6.69 3.72 -12.11
N PHE A 92 -5.93 4.07 -11.07
CA PHE A 92 -6.03 3.50 -9.74
C PHE A 92 -6.65 4.53 -8.79
N LYS A 93 -7.60 4.13 -7.95
CA LYS A 93 -8.15 4.99 -6.88
C LYS A 93 -8.04 4.33 -5.52
N TYR A 94 -7.68 5.13 -4.53
CA TYR A 94 -7.64 4.73 -3.14
C TYR A 94 -8.14 5.86 -2.25
N TYR A 95 -8.63 5.49 -1.07
CA TYR A 95 -9.03 6.44 -0.05
C TYR A 95 -7.88 6.69 0.94
N ASP A 96 -7.56 7.95 1.20
CA ASP A 96 -6.57 8.40 2.17
C ASP A 96 -6.97 9.80 2.67
N GLU A 97 -7.84 9.82 3.70
CA GLU A 97 -8.63 10.97 4.18
C GLU A 97 -9.62 11.54 3.13
N GLU A 98 -9.27 11.43 1.85
CA GLU A 98 -10.03 11.77 0.66
C GLU A 98 -9.73 10.77 -0.46
N TRP A 99 -10.57 10.76 -1.50
CA TRP A 99 -10.33 9.93 -2.68
C TRP A 99 -9.19 10.47 -3.52
N LYS A 100 -8.13 9.66 -3.67
CA LYS A 100 -6.98 9.96 -4.50
C LYS A 100 -6.99 9.08 -5.75
N THR A 101 -6.72 9.71 -6.89
CA THR A 101 -6.60 9.02 -8.18
C THR A 101 -5.14 9.07 -8.62
N VAL A 102 -4.61 7.92 -9.03
CA VAL A 102 -3.26 7.75 -9.57
C VAL A 102 -3.37 7.24 -11.00
N ASP A 103 -2.68 7.89 -11.92
CA ASP A 103 -2.46 7.37 -13.27
C ASP A 103 -1.16 6.57 -13.28
N ILE A 104 -1.27 5.27 -13.53
CA ILE A 104 -0.12 4.35 -13.55
C ILE A 104 0.48 4.15 -14.95
N THR A 105 0.04 4.92 -15.96
CA THR A 105 0.51 4.77 -17.36
C THR A 105 2.04 4.83 -17.47
N ASN A 106 2.70 5.71 -16.70
CA ASN A 106 4.16 5.85 -16.72
C ASN A 106 4.90 4.75 -15.93
N GLN A 107 4.20 3.88 -15.19
CA GLN A 107 4.77 2.84 -14.33
C GLN A 107 4.64 1.43 -14.94
N ILE A 108 3.77 1.28 -15.94
CA ILE A 108 3.53 0.01 -16.65
C ILE A 108 4.59 -0.22 -17.75
N ASN A 109 5.14 0.86 -18.33
CA ASN A 109 6.20 0.80 -19.34
C ASN A 109 7.52 0.21 -18.83
#